data_AF-K0PWJ8-F1
#
_entry.id   AF-K0PWJ8-F1
#
_cell.length_a   1.000
_cell.length_b   1.000
_cell.length_c   1.000
_cell.angle_alpha   90.00
_cell.angle_beta   90.00
_cell.angle_gamma   90.00
#
_symmetry.space_group_name_H-M   'P 1'
#
loop_
_entity.id
_entity.type
_entity.pdbx_description
1 polymer ?
#
loop_
_entity_poly.entity_id
_entity_poly.type
_entity_poly.pdbx_seq_one_letter_code
_entity_poly.pdbx_strand_id
1 'polypeptide(L)'
;MSEGLQFPIVGTGASAGGIPALKAFFEKMPANPGMAFVIVTHLSRDRESFLHKVIARYTLLPVTATEQDMVVREDRVYVMPSNTILTIKGGKLQVRKPDQAKRERKPIDFSPRLPWTEPYSLPL
;
A
#
# COMPACT_ATOMS: atom_id res chain seq x y z
N MET A 1 -11.82 21.90 -4.71
CA MET A 1 -11.77 20.75 -5.63
C MET A 1 -10.72 19.81 -5.07
N SER A 2 -11.08 18.62 -4.61
CA SER A 2 -10.07 17.63 -4.23
C SER A 2 -9.47 17.11 -5.54
N GLU A 3 -8.26 17.55 -5.89
CA GLU A 3 -7.50 16.87 -6.93
C GLU A 3 -7.30 15.42 -6.47
N GLY A 4 -8.10 14.52 -7.03
CA GLY A 4 -7.81 13.10 -6.95
C GLY A 4 -6.44 12.86 -7.57
N LEU A 5 -5.73 11.84 -7.08
CA LEU A 5 -4.48 11.43 -7.70
C LEU A 5 -4.71 11.18 -9.20
N GLN A 6 -3.80 11.67 -10.04
CA GLN A 6 -3.92 11.54 -11.49
C GLN A 6 -3.60 10.12 -12.01
N PHE A 7 -3.23 9.19 -11.12
CA PHE A 7 -2.86 7.82 -11.44
C PHE A 7 -3.43 6.83 -10.40
N PRO A 8 -3.63 5.56 -10.75
CA PRO A 8 -4.11 4.54 -9.83
C PRO A 8 -3.08 4.14 -8.75
N ILE A 9 -3.57 3.83 -7.55
CA ILE A 9 -2.77 3.17 -6.51
C ILE A 9 -3.30 1.75 -6.30
N VAL A 10 -2.43 0.76 -6.51
CA VAL A 10 -2.73 -0.66 -6.33
C VAL A 10 -2.22 -1.11 -4.96
N GLY A 11 -3.14 -1.41 -4.05
CA GLY A 11 -2.84 -2.04 -2.77
C GLY A 11 -2.69 -3.55 -2.93
N THR A 12 -1.55 -4.13 -2.55
CA THR A 12 -1.28 -5.56 -2.67
C THR A 12 -1.03 -6.18 -1.30
N GLY A 13 -1.88 -7.15 -0.94
CA GLY A 13 -1.74 -7.93 0.28
C GLY A 13 -0.99 -9.23 0.07
N ALA A 14 -0.02 -9.55 0.94
CA ALA A 14 0.59 -10.88 0.95
C ALA A 14 0.94 -11.37 2.37
N SER A 15 1.02 -12.69 2.52
CA SER A 15 1.59 -13.35 3.70
C SER A 15 2.92 -14.03 3.31
N ALA A 16 3.46 -14.89 4.18
CA ALA A 16 4.72 -15.59 3.94
C ALA A 16 4.74 -16.37 2.60
N GLY A 17 3.63 -17.03 2.24
CA GLY A 17 3.51 -17.77 0.98
C GLY A 17 3.29 -16.91 -0.27
N GLY A 18 3.03 -15.60 -0.13
CA GLY A 18 2.73 -14.71 -1.26
C GLY A 18 3.97 -14.12 -1.94
N ILE A 19 5.17 -14.29 -1.37
CA ILE A 19 6.40 -13.73 -1.92
C ILE A 19 6.71 -14.24 -3.34
N PRO A 20 6.62 -15.55 -3.64
CA PRO A 20 6.84 -16.03 -5.01
C PRO A 20 5.88 -15.41 -6.03
N ALA A 21 4.61 -15.20 -5.64
CA ALA A 21 3.61 -14.56 -6.50
C ALA A 21 3.93 -13.07 -6.75
N LEU A 22 4.35 -12.34 -5.70
CA LEU A 22 4.82 -10.96 -5.86
C LEU A 22 6.00 -10.87 -6.82
N LYS A 23 6.97 -11.79 -6.71
CA LYS A 23 8.13 -11.84 -7.62
C LYS A 23 7.67 -12.05 -9.08
N ALA A 24 6.87 -13.08 -9.34
CA ALA A 24 6.39 -13.38 -10.68
C ALA A 24 5.56 -12.23 -11.28
N PHE A 25 4.78 -11.54 -10.45
CA PHE A 25 4.02 -10.37 -10.85
C PHE A 25 4.94 -9.21 -11.27
N PHE A 26 5.93 -8.88 -10.42
CA PHE A 26 6.82 -7.75 -10.66
C PHE A 26 7.84 -8.01 -11.79
N GLU A 27 8.25 -9.27 -12.01
CA GLU A 27 9.12 -9.66 -13.13
C GLU A 27 8.53 -9.34 -14.51
N LYS A 28 7.20 -9.25 -14.60
CA LYS A 28 6.50 -8.92 -15.85
C LYS A 28 6.04 -7.47 -15.91
N MET A 29 6.32 -6.67 -14.89
CA MET A 29 5.89 -5.28 -14.82
C MET A 29 6.78 -4.40 -15.73
N PRO A 30 6.20 -3.56 -16.61
CA PRO A 30 6.98 -2.57 -17.35
C PRO A 30 7.60 -1.52 -16.42
N ALA A 31 8.54 -0.75 -16.94
CA ALA A 31 9.22 0.31 -16.17
C ALA A 31 8.33 1.54 -15.90
N ASN A 32 7.23 1.70 -16.64
CA ASN A 32 6.32 2.84 -16.60
C ASN A 32 4.83 2.40 -16.74
N PRO A 33 4.30 1.62 -15.78
CA PRO A 33 2.94 1.11 -15.83
C PRO A 33 1.84 2.17 -15.65
N GLY A 34 2.20 3.42 -15.32
CA GLY A 34 1.26 4.50 -15.09
C GLY A 34 0.50 4.36 -13.77
N MET A 35 1.10 3.68 -12.78
CA MET A 35 0.47 3.39 -11.49
C MET A 35 1.49 3.21 -10.38
N ALA A 36 1.05 3.37 -9.13
CA ALA A 36 1.84 3.08 -7.95
C ALA A 36 1.37 1.80 -7.25
N PHE A 37 2.30 1.07 -6.64
CA PHE A 37 2.02 -0.15 -5.90
C PHE A 37 2.33 0.04 -4.43
N VAL A 38 1.41 -0.38 -3.55
CA VAL A 38 1.60 -0.38 -2.10
C VAL A 38 1.48 -1.81 -1.59
N ILE A 39 2.61 -2.42 -1.25
CA ILE A 39 2.69 -3.80 -0.76
C ILE A 39 2.57 -3.81 0.74
N VAL A 40 1.56 -4.52 1.22
CA VAL A 40 1.25 -4.69 2.64
C VAL A 40 1.37 -6.17 2.98
N THR A 41 2.33 -6.52 3.84
CA THR A 41 2.57 -7.92 4.22
C THR A 41 2.49 -8.20 5.70
N HIS A 42 1.94 -9.36 6.07
CA HIS A 42 2.00 -9.89 7.44
C HIS A 42 3.23 -10.79 7.56
N LEU A 43 4.42 -10.20 7.65
CA LEU A 43 5.62 -10.95 8.04
C LEU A 43 5.71 -11.01 9.56
N SER A 44 6.19 -12.15 10.08
CA SER A 44 6.37 -12.36 11.51
C SER A 44 7.26 -11.26 12.11
N ARG A 45 6.98 -10.89 13.36
CA ARG A 45 7.58 -9.73 14.06
C ARG A 45 9.10 -9.85 14.29
N ASP A 46 9.69 -11.01 14.02
CA ASP A 46 11.05 -11.36 14.47
C ASP A 46 12.16 -11.08 13.46
N ARG A 47 11.86 -10.51 12.28
CA ARG A 47 12.90 -10.09 11.32
C ARG A 47 12.58 -8.72 10.73
N GLU A 48 13.59 -7.86 10.63
CA GLU A 48 13.53 -6.72 9.72
C GLU A 48 13.17 -7.22 8.31
N SER A 49 11.99 -6.81 7.83
CA SER A 49 11.56 -7.16 6.48
C SER A 49 12.37 -6.38 5.47
N PHE A 50 13.39 -7.04 4.91
CA PHE A 50 14.09 -6.61 3.70
C PHE A 50 13.28 -6.87 2.43
N LEU A 51 11.94 -7.01 2.52
CA LEU A 51 11.09 -7.33 1.37
C LEU A 51 11.22 -6.31 0.26
N HIS A 52 11.37 -5.02 0.58
CA HIS A 52 11.67 -3.98 -0.42
C HIS A 52 12.92 -4.31 -1.24
N LYS A 53 14.01 -4.76 -0.60
CA LYS A 53 15.24 -5.19 -1.30
C LYS A 53 15.04 -6.46 -2.12
N VAL A 54 14.16 -7.36 -1.67
CA VAL A 54 13.83 -8.56 -2.42
C VAL A 54 13.07 -8.19 -3.68
N ILE A 55 11.99 -7.41 -3.57
CA ILE A 55 11.15 -7.00 -4.70
C ILE A 55 11.95 -6.15 -5.70
N ALA A 56 12.84 -5.27 -5.22
CA ALA A 56 13.71 -4.46 -6.07
C ALA A 56 14.58 -5.25 -7.06
N ARG A 57 14.83 -6.55 -6.80
CA ARG A 57 15.59 -7.42 -7.71
C ARG A 57 14.76 -7.92 -8.91
N TYR A 58 13.45 -7.77 -8.85
CA TYR A 58 12.50 -8.36 -9.79
C TYR A 58 11.68 -7.31 -10.54
N THR A 59 11.99 -6.02 -10.41
CA THR A 59 11.28 -4.95 -11.13
C THR A 59 12.25 -3.83 -11.49
N LEU A 60 11.91 -3.09 -12.54
CA LEU A 60 12.60 -1.85 -12.92
C LEU A 60 12.08 -0.63 -12.16
N LEU A 61 10.94 -0.76 -11.47
CA LEU A 61 10.35 0.31 -10.69
C LEU A 61 11.19 0.59 -9.43
N PRO A 62 11.39 1.85 -9.02
CA PRO A 62 11.97 2.17 -7.73
C PRO A 62 11.13 1.57 -6.59
N VAL A 63 11.79 0.76 -5.75
CA VAL A 63 11.15 0.11 -4.59
C VAL A 63 11.67 0.73 -3.30
N THR A 64 10.77 1.29 -2.49
CA THR A 64 11.13 1.98 -1.25
C THR A 64 10.31 1.45 -0.07
N ALA A 65 10.94 1.33 1.10
CA ALA A 65 10.20 1.11 2.34
C ALA A 65 9.36 2.35 2.67
N THR A 66 8.13 2.19 3.13
CA THR A 66 7.26 3.34 3.40
C THR A 66 7.71 4.10 4.65
N GLU A 67 7.70 5.43 4.57
CA GLU A 67 7.91 6.32 5.71
C GLU A 67 6.67 7.19 5.93
N GLN A 68 6.61 7.80 7.12
CA GLN A 68 5.53 8.69 7.50
C GLN A 68 5.44 9.91 6.57
N ASP A 69 4.22 10.25 6.16
CA ASP A 69 3.89 11.38 5.28
C ASP A 69 4.51 11.35 3.88
N MET A 70 5.04 10.20 3.46
CA MET A 70 5.61 10.01 2.13
C MET A 70 4.54 10.17 1.06
N VAL A 71 4.78 11.08 0.11
CA VAL A 71 3.88 11.30 -1.05
C VAL A 71 4.01 10.13 -2.01
N VAL A 72 2.87 9.51 -2.36
CA VAL A 72 2.81 8.49 -3.40
C VAL A 72 3.02 9.15 -4.75
N ARG A 73 3.92 8.56 -5.54
CA ARG A 73 4.21 8.96 -6.91
C ARG A 73 3.97 7.77 -7.83
N GLU A 74 3.62 8.08 -9.07
CA GLU A 74 3.48 7.12 -10.16
C GLU A 74 4.77 6.32 -10.39
N ASP A 75 4.62 5.13 -10.99
CA ASP A 75 5.71 4.23 -11.38
C ASP A 75 6.66 3.84 -10.24
N ARG A 76 6.09 3.60 -9.07
CA ARG A 76 6.84 3.26 -7.85
C ARG A 76 6.18 2.16 -7.04
N VAL A 77 7.03 1.44 -6.30
CA VAL A 77 6.60 0.40 -5.36
C VAL A 77 6.97 0.80 -3.94
N TYR A 78 5.98 0.75 -3.07
CA TYR A 78 6.06 1.13 -1.67
C TYR A 78 5.82 -0.11 -0.82
N VAL A 79 6.76 -0.47 0.06
CA VAL A 79 6.65 -1.70 0.87
C VAL A 79 6.53 -1.35 2.34
N MET A 80 5.46 -1.84 2.97
CA MET A 80 5.22 -1.63 4.39
C MET A 80 6.37 -2.20 5.25
N PRO A 81 6.94 -1.41 6.18
CA PRO A 81 7.89 -1.89 7.17
C PRO A 81 7.32 -2.99 8.06
N SER A 82 8.21 -3.68 8.77
CA SER A 82 7.80 -4.69 9.74
C SER A 82 7.09 -4.05 10.93
N ASN A 83 6.08 -4.76 11.42
CA ASN A 83 5.35 -4.38 12.61
C ASN A 83 4.72 -2.97 12.59
N THR A 84 4.33 -2.45 11.43
CA THR A 84 3.58 -1.19 11.30
C THR A 84 2.14 -1.44 10.84
N ILE A 85 1.33 -0.39 10.93
CA ILE A 85 0.06 -0.21 10.22
C ILE A 85 0.32 0.87 9.18
N LEU A 86 -0.08 0.58 7.93
CA LEU A 86 0.03 1.50 6.81
C LEU A 86 -1.37 1.92 6.37
N THR A 87 -1.61 3.23 6.27
CA THR A 87 -2.80 3.79 5.63
C THR A 87 -2.40 4.85 4.61
N ILE A 88 -3.34 5.26 3.76
CA ILE A 88 -3.13 6.34 2.80
C ILE A 88 -4.19 7.42 2.99
N LYS A 89 -3.77 8.69 3.01
CA LYS A 89 -4.67 9.85 3.14
C LYS A 89 -4.16 10.99 2.29
N GLY A 90 -5.01 11.49 1.38
CA GLY A 90 -4.65 12.61 0.49
C GLY A 90 -3.37 12.36 -0.31
N GLY A 91 -3.18 11.14 -0.81
CA GLY A 91 -1.97 10.76 -1.56
C GLY A 91 -0.69 10.58 -0.72
N LYS A 92 -0.78 10.66 0.61
CA LYS A 92 0.35 10.43 1.52
C LYS A 92 0.20 9.14 2.32
N LEU A 93 1.30 8.41 2.44
CA LEU A 93 1.41 7.22 3.27
C LEU A 93 1.49 7.63 4.74
N GLN A 94 0.76 6.93 5.59
CA GLN A 94 0.72 7.12 7.03
C GLN A 94 1.17 5.82 7.68
N VAL A 95 2.29 5.89 8.38
CA VAL A 95 2.95 4.73 8.99
C VAL A 95 2.90 4.89 10.50
N ARG A 96 2.18 4.01 11.18
CA ARG A 96 2.10 4.01 12.64
C ARG A 96 2.41 2.65 13.23
N LYS A 97 2.82 2.63 14.50
CA LYS A 97 2.92 1.38 15.25
C LYS A 97 1.50 0.90 15.64
N PRO A 98 1.22 -0.40 15.61
CA PRO A 98 -0.02 -0.95 16.14
C PRO A 98 -0.13 -0.64 17.62
N ASP A 99 -1.30 -0.23 18.07
CA ASP A 99 -1.60 -0.18 19.50
C ASP A 99 -1.67 -1.61 20.03
N GLN A 100 -0.93 -1.94 21.09
CA GLN A 100 -0.95 -3.29 21.68
C GLN A 100 -2.15 -3.50 22.61
N ALA A 101 -2.71 -2.42 23.17
CA ALA A 101 -3.84 -2.46 24.09
C ALA A 101 -5.18 -2.64 23.36
N LYS A 102 -5.25 -2.19 22.09
CA LYS A 102 -6.37 -2.47 21.19
C LYS A 102 -5.97 -3.66 20.32
N ARG A 103 -6.80 -4.70 20.22
CA ARG A 103 -6.66 -5.74 19.18
C ARG A 103 -6.95 -5.12 17.81
N GLU A 104 -6.05 -4.26 17.32
CA GLU A 104 -6.14 -3.68 15.99
C GLU A 104 -5.82 -4.80 14.98
N ARG A 105 -6.83 -5.19 14.19
CA ARG A 105 -6.65 -6.11 13.08
C ARG A 105 -5.69 -5.46 12.07
N LYS A 106 -4.61 -6.13 11.72
CA LYS A 106 -3.73 -5.75 10.61
C LYS A 106 -4.32 -6.31 9.30
N PRO A 107 -4.02 -5.75 8.11
CA PRO A 107 -4.02 -4.36 7.65
C PRO A 107 -4.54 -4.25 6.19
N ILE A 108 -5.50 -5.07 5.75
CA ILE A 108 -6.21 -4.83 4.48
C ILE A 108 -7.63 -4.47 4.85
N ASP A 109 -7.80 -3.23 5.29
CA ASP A 109 -9.12 -2.62 5.41
C ASP A 109 -9.04 -1.28 4.69
N PHE A 110 -9.35 -1.31 3.39
CA PHE A 110 -9.60 -0.10 2.63
C PHE A 110 -10.99 0.39 3.06
N SER A 111 -11.04 1.25 4.08
CA SER A 111 -12.28 1.94 4.43
C SER A 111 -12.31 3.26 3.66
N PRO A 112 -13.10 3.41 2.58
CA PRO A 112 -13.49 4.72 2.13
C PRO A 112 -14.48 5.23 3.17
N ARG A 113 -13.99 5.82 4.27
CA ARG A 113 -14.86 6.47 5.24
C ARG A 113 -15.35 7.80 4.64
N LEU A 114 -16.26 7.68 3.68
CA LEU A 114 -17.29 8.64 3.34
C LEU A 114 -18.64 7.98 3.63
N PRO A 115 -19.59 8.67 4.28
CA PRO A 115 -20.89 8.11 4.59
C PRO A 115 -21.69 7.93 3.30
N TRP A 116 -21.96 6.68 2.92
CA TRP A 116 -22.99 6.35 1.93
C TRP A 116 -24.37 6.48 2.56
N THR A 117 -24.80 7.72 2.82
CA THR A 117 -26.21 8.07 3.04
C THR A 117 -26.44 9.51 2.62
N GLU A 118 -26.57 9.75 1.32
CA GLU A 118 -27.44 10.81 0.82
C GLU A 118 -28.41 10.16 -0.18
N PRO A 119 -29.72 10.14 0.10
CA PRO A 119 -30.68 9.82 -0.94
C PRO A 119 -30.65 10.96 -1.96
N TYR A 120 -30.39 10.61 -3.22
CA TYR A 120 -30.64 11.49 -4.35
C TYR A 120 -32.10 11.95 -4.31
N SER A 121 -32.36 13.20 -3.92
CA SER A 121 -33.61 13.89 -4.24
C SER A 121 -33.45 14.45 -5.65
N LEU A 122 -34.16 13.85 -6.61
CA LEU A 122 -34.32 14.44 -7.94
C LEU A 122 -35.20 15.69 -7.83
N PRO A 123 -34.85 16.81 -8.48
CA PRO A 123 -35.79 17.91 -8.63
C PRO A 123 -36.92 17.51 -9.59
N LEU A 124 -38.15 17.89 -9.23
CA LEU A 124 -39.31 17.93 -10.14
C LEU A 124 -39.13 19.02 -11.20
#